data_AF-A0A820HIB2-F1
#
_entry.id   AF-A0A820HIB2-F1
#
_cell.length_a   1.000
_cell.length_b   1.000
_cell.length_c   1.000
_cell.angle_alpha   90.00
_cell.angle_beta   90.00
_cell.angle_gamma   90.00
#
_symmetry.space_group_name_H-M   'P 1'
#
loop_
_entity.id
_entity.type
_entity.pdbx_description
1 polymer ?
#
loop_
_entity_poly.entity_id
_entity_poly.type
_entity_poly.pdbx_seq_one_letter_code
_entity_poly.pdbx_strand_id
1 'polypeptide(L)'
;YCPDCTQECIFSDFIIKSTSLLAPPEFLMNDIKQFVESSNIPLPTNWSTTWMNDIQSSFISLEVAYETTRTEIYSQQATITIVDVISNIGGNTGLWIGISFLSLMEIVEMIYRLVRSQFKNK
;
A
#
# COMPACT_ATOMS: atom_id res chain seq x y z
N TYR A 1 -9.52 13.19 25.06
CA TYR A 1 -10.05 12.78 23.74
C TYR A 1 -9.51 13.79 22.74
N CYS A 2 -8.70 13.35 21.77
CA CYS A 2 -8.13 14.24 20.76
C CYS A 2 -9.17 14.42 19.65
N PRO A 3 -9.65 15.65 19.36
CA PRO A 3 -10.72 15.87 18.39
C PRO A 3 -10.25 15.77 16.93
N ASP A 4 -8.94 15.86 16.69
CA ASP A 4 -8.34 15.78 15.35
C ASP A 4 -7.19 14.77 15.36
N CYS A 5 -7.45 13.58 14.81
CA CYS A 5 -6.43 12.63 14.42
C CYS A 5 -6.54 12.43 12.91
N THR A 6 -5.85 13.27 12.15
CA THR A 6 -5.73 13.10 10.70
C THR A 6 -4.92 11.84 10.39
N GLN A 7 -5.35 11.05 9.42
CA GLN A 7 -4.61 9.87 8.98
C GLN A 7 -3.31 10.26 8.29
N GLU A 8 -2.21 9.63 8.68
CA GLU A 8 -0.89 9.85 8.07
C GLU A 8 -0.86 9.26 6.66
N CYS A 9 -0.22 9.96 5.71
CA CYS A 9 -0.12 9.50 4.32
C CYS A 9 0.87 8.33 4.13
N ILE A 10 1.78 8.14 5.08
CA ILE A 10 2.79 7.08 5.05
C ILE A 10 2.72 6.38 6.40
N PHE A 11 2.26 5.13 6.38
CA PHE A 11 2.24 4.27 7.55
C PHE A 11 2.63 2.85 7.16
N SER A 12 3.16 2.10 8.12
CA SER A 12 3.52 0.69 7.96
C SER A 12 2.64 -0.16 8.86
N ASP A 13 1.76 -0.94 8.26
CA ASP A 13 0.91 -1.89 8.98
C ASP A 13 1.48 -3.31 8.91
N PHE A 14 1.32 -4.04 10.01
CA PHE A 14 1.73 -5.44 10.13
C PHE A 14 0.50 -6.30 10.40
N ILE A 15 0.22 -7.25 9.51
CA ILE A 15 -0.83 -8.24 9.73
C ILE A 15 -0.25 -9.35 10.60
N ILE A 16 -0.76 -9.47 11.82
CA ILE A 16 -0.30 -10.46 12.79
C ILE A 16 -1.15 -11.72 12.63
N LYS A 17 -0.50 -12.86 12.38
CA LYS A 17 -1.11 -14.19 12.47
C LYS A 17 -0.59 -14.89 13.72
N SER A 18 -1.45 -15.06 14.71
CA SER A 18 -1.11 -15.75 15.95
C SER A 18 -1.45 -17.24 15.84
N THR A 19 -0.48 -18.08 16.18
CA THR A 19 -0.70 -19.50 16.43
C THR A 19 -0.22 -19.82 17.83
N SER A 20 -0.91 -20.76 18.50
CA SER A 20 -0.57 -21.20 19.84
C SER A 20 -0.43 -22.71 19.85
N LEU A 21 0.62 -23.20 20.50
CA LEU A 21 0.90 -24.61 20.71
C LEU A 21 1.03 -24.88 22.20
N LEU A 22 0.80 -26.14 22.59
CA LEU A 22 1.05 -26.57 23.96
C LEU A 22 2.54 -26.43 24.26
N ALA A 23 2.86 -25.71 25.33
CA ALA A 23 4.22 -25.49 25.78
C ALA A 23 4.27 -25.52 27.32
N PRO A 24 5.41 -25.92 27.92
CA PRO A 24 6.60 -26.49 27.29
C PRO A 24 6.42 -27.98 26.93
N PRO A 25 7.20 -28.53 25.99
CA PRO A 25 7.19 -29.96 25.71
C PRO A 25 7.78 -30.76 26.88
N GLU A 26 7.26 -31.96 27.14
CA GLU A 26 7.60 -32.76 28.33
C GLU A 26 9.09 -33.05 28.46
N PHE A 27 9.81 -33.26 27.35
CA PHE A 27 11.24 -33.54 27.38
C PHE A 27 12.09 -32.37 27.89
N LEU A 28 11.62 -31.14 27.71
CA LEU A 28 12.35 -29.92 28.10
C LEU A 28 12.09 -29.54 29.57
N MET A 29 11.11 -30.19 30.21
CA MET A 29 10.65 -29.84 31.55
C MET A 29 11.75 -29.94 32.61
N ASN A 30 12.62 -30.94 32.50
CA ASN A 30 13.76 -31.13 33.43
C ASN A 30 14.83 -30.05 33.25
N ASP A 31 15.09 -29.63 32.02
CA ASP A 31 16.07 -28.57 31.74
C ASP A 31 15.55 -27.22 32.25
N ILE A 32 14.25 -26.94 32.06
CA ILE A 32 13.60 -25.74 32.60
C ILE A 32 13.68 -25.75 34.13
N LYS A 33 13.44 -26.89 34.78
CA LYS A 33 13.57 -27.01 36.23
C LYS A 33 14.99 -26.64 36.70
N GLN A 34 16.02 -27.23 36.09
CA GLN A 34 17.41 -26.94 36.44
C GLN A 34 17.76 -25.46 36.21
N PHE A 35 17.24 -24.87 35.13
CA PHE A 35 17.42 -23.45 34.85
C PHE A 35 16.74 -22.57 35.91
N VAL A 36 15.51 -22.86 36.31
CA VAL A 36 14.76 -22.09 37.32
C VAL A 36 15.42 -22.21 38.70
N GLU A 37 15.87 -23.41 39.09
CA GLU A 37 16.56 -23.64 40.37
C GLU A 37 17.95 -23.02 40.43
N SER A 38 18.64 -22.89 39.28
CA SER A 38 19.91 -22.17 39.19
C SER A 38 19.75 -20.66 39.03
N SER A 39 18.54 -20.21 38.71
CA SER A 39 18.20 -18.79 38.61
C SER A 39 17.88 -18.24 40.00
N ASN A 40 18.17 -16.96 40.22
CA ASN A 40 17.94 -16.29 41.51
C ASN A 40 16.46 -15.87 41.69
N ILE A 41 15.53 -16.71 41.24
CA ILE A 41 14.08 -16.46 41.19
C ILE A 41 13.45 -17.01 42.48
N PRO A 42 12.56 -16.26 43.14
CA PRO A 42 11.87 -16.76 44.33
C PRO A 42 10.99 -17.96 43.95
N LEU A 43 11.34 -19.12 44.49
CA LEU A 43 10.62 -20.37 44.28
C LEU A 43 9.38 -20.42 45.18
N PRO A 44 8.26 -20.99 44.71
CA PRO A 44 7.11 -21.31 45.57
C PRO A 44 7.50 -22.23 46.73
N THR A 45 6.84 -22.08 47.87
CA THR A 45 7.13 -22.87 49.09
C THR A 45 6.93 -24.38 48.91
N ASN A 46 6.11 -24.81 47.95
CA ASN A 46 5.85 -26.22 47.62
C ASN A 46 6.52 -26.70 46.33
N TRP A 47 7.56 -26.00 45.85
CA TRP A 47 8.22 -26.28 44.57
C TRP A 47 8.60 -27.75 44.39
N SER A 48 9.15 -28.40 45.42
CA SER A 48 9.60 -29.80 45.34
C SER A 48 8.53 -30.79 44.87
N THR A 49 7.24 -30.50 45.09
CA THR A 49 6.12 -31.38 44.71
C THR A 49 5.23 -30.82 43.59
N THR A 50 5.14 -29.49 43.43
CA THR A 50 4.22 -28.86 42.45
C THR A 50 4.89 -28.19 41.26
N TRP A 51 6.23 -28.19 41.18
CA TRP A 51 7.01 -27.49 40.15
C TRP A 51 6.51 -27.70 38.71
N MET A 52 6.06 -28.91 38.38
CA MET A 52 5.60 -29.23 37.02
C MET A 52 4.35 -28.42 36.62
N ASN A 53 3.38 -28.30 37.52
CA ASN A 53 2.17 -27.51 37.30
C ASN A 53 2.46 -26.01 37.34
N ASP A 54 3.38 -25.59 38.21
CA ASP A 54 3.81 -24.19 38.34
C ASP A 54 4.52 -23.72 37.06
N ILE A 55 5.39 -24.56 36.49
CA ILE A 55 6.04 -24.29 35.20
C ILE A 55 5.00 -24.29 34.08
N GLN A 56 4.13 -25.30 33.99
CA GLN A 56 3.14 -25.38 32.90
C GLN A 56 2.16 -24.20 32.89
N SER A 57 1.81 -23.65 34.06
CA SER A 57 0.90 -22.51 34.17
C SER A 57 1.57 -21.15 33.96
N SER A 58 2.89 -21.05 34.18
CA SER A 58 3.63 -19.78 34.11
C SER A 58 4.54 -19.66 32.88
N PHE A 59 4.79 -20.76 32.18
CA PHE A 59 5.67 -20.79 31.01
C PHE A 59 4.99 -20.18 29.79
N ILE A 60 5.66 -19.23 29.14
CA ILE A 60 5.25 -18.66 27.85
C ILE A 60 6.47 -18.58 26.93
N SER A 61 6.29 -19.04 25.70
CA SER A 61 7.27 -18.87 24.63
C SER A 61 6.63 -18.02 23.53
N LEU A 62 7.28 -16.91 23.19
CA LEU A 62 6.83 -16.01 22.12
C LEU A 62 7.88 -16.03 21.01
N GLU A 63 7.48 -16.56 19.85
CA GLU A 63 8.28 -16.52 18.64
C GLU A 63 7.65 -15.55 17.65
N VAL A 64 8.41 -14.53 17.25
CA VAL A 64 7.99 -13.54 16.26
C VAL A 64 8.78 -13.79 14.99
N ALA A 65 8.10 -14.27 13.96
CA ALA A 65 8.70 -14.59 12.67
C ALA A 65 7.88 -13.98 11.53
N TYR A 66 8.57 -13.61 10.45
CA TYR A 66 7.94 -13.20 9.21
C TYR A 66 7.51 -14.43 8.41
N GLU A 67 6.24 -14.50 8.01
CA GLU A 67 5.75 -15.59 7.15
C GLU A 67 6.43 -15.56 5.78
N THR A 68 6.65 -14.37 5.23
CA THR A 68 7.40 -14.18 3.98
C THR A 68 8.23 -12.91 4.04
N THR A 69 9.28 -12.83 3.24
CA THR A 69 10.12 -11.63 3.07
C THR A 69 9.52 -10.60 2.10
N ARG A 70 8.28 -10.80 1.65
CA ARG A 70 7.61 -9.90 0.71
C ARG A 70 6.93 -8.77 1.46
N THR A 71 7.14 -7.55 0.97
CA THR A 71 6.47 -6.35 1.47
C THR A 71 5.44 -5.90 0.46
N GLU A 72 4.19 -5.74 0.89
CA GLU A 72 3.13 -5.17 0.06
C GLU A 72 3.11 -3.65 0.25
N ILE A 73 3.14 -2.91 -0.87
CA ILE A 73 3.15 -1.44 -0.87
C ILE A 73 1.87 -0.96 -1.52
N TYR A 74 1.05 -0.23 -0.77
CA TYR A 74 -0.17 0.40 -1.26
C TYR A 74 0.06 1.90 -1.44
N SER A 75 0.10 2.36 -2.69
CA SER A 75 0.20 3.79 -3.01
C SER A 75 -1.09 4.26 -3.68
N GLN A 76 -1.72 5.30 -3.14
CA GLN A 76 -2.83 5.97 -3.80
C GLN A 76 -2.27 7.02 -4.77
N GLN A 77 -2.70 6.97 -6.03
CA GLN A 77 -2.32 7.93 -7.05
C GLN A 77 -3.58 8.62 -7.58
N ALA A 78 -3.47 9.92 -7.90
CA ALA A 78 -4.58 10.67 -8.45
C ALA A 78 -4.94 10.14 -9.85
N THR A 79 -6.19 9.71 -10.04
CA THR A 79 -6.68 9.18 -11.32
C THR A 79 -6.65 10.21 -12.45
N ILE A 80 -6.75 11.49 -12.12
CA ILE A 80 -6.72 12.59 -13.08
C ILE A 80 -5.72 13.62 -12.58
N THR A 81 -4.71 13.88 -13.41
CA THR A 81 -3.75 14.95 -13.15
C THR A 81 -4.11 16.20 -13.96
N ILE A 82 -3.57 17.36 -13.56
CA ILE A 82 -3.76 18.63 -14.29
C ILE A 82 -3.25 18.50 -15.74
N VAL A 83 -2.20 17.71 -15.94
CA VAL A 83 -1.65 17.45 -17.28
C VAL A 83 -2.67 16.71 -18.14
N ASP A 84 -3.41 15.76 -17.58
CA ASP A 84 -4.46 15.03 -18.31
C ASP A 84 -5.60 15.95 -18.72
N VAL A 85 -5.99 16.88 -17.85
CA VAL A 85 -7.02 17.88 -18.15
C VAL A 85 -6.58 18.80 -19.29
N ILE A 86 -5.35 19.33 -19.22
CA ILE A 86 -4.79 20.20 -20.26
C ILE A 86 -4.64 19.43 -21.59
N SER A 87 -4.20 18.18 -21.54
CA SER A 87 -4.06 17.32 -22.71
C SER A 87 -5.40 17.08 -23.40
N ASN A 88 -6.46 16.77 -22.64
CA ASN A 88 -7.79 16.54 -23.20
C ASN A 88 -8.40 17.81 -23.83
N ILE A 89 -8.21 18.97 -23.18
CA ILE A 89 -8.66 20.26 -23.72
C ILE A 89 -7.84 20.61 -24.96
N GLY A 90 -6.52 20.45 -24.92
CA GLY A 90 -5.62 20.73 -26.04
C GLY A 90 -5.90 19.86 -27.26
N GLY A 91 -6.17 18.57 -27.05
CA GLY A 91 -6.54 17.64 -28.13
C GLY A 91 -7.85 18.03 -28.82
N ASN A 92 -8.90 18.29 -28.04
CA ASN A 92 -10.19 18.68 -28.60
C ASN A 92 -10.13 20.05 -29.27
N THR A 93 -9.50 21.05 -28.64
CA THR A 93 -9.36 22.39 -29.24
C THR A 93 -8.47 22.37 -30.48
N GLY A 94 -7.37 21.61 -30.47
CA GLY A 94 -6.50 21.42 -31.63
C GLY A 94 -7.24 20.81 -32.82
N LEU A 95 -8.12 19.83 -32.59
CA LEU A 95 -8.97 19.25 -33.63
C LEU A 95 -9.90 20.31 -34.26
N TRP A 96 -10.58 21.10 -33.42
CA TRP A 96 -11.47 22.17 -33.88
C TRP A 96 -10.72 23.25 -34.67
N ILE A 97 -9.51 23.63 -34.23
CA ILE A 97 -8.66 24.59 -34.94
C ILE A 97 -8.21 24.01 -36.29
N GLY A 98 -7.84 22.73 -36.33
CA GLY A 98 -7.44 22.05 -37.57
C GLY A 98 -8.54 22.04 -38.63
N ILE A 99 -9.78 21.72 -38.23
CA ILE A 99 -10.95 21.76 -39.12
C ILE A 99 -11.21 23.19 -39.62
N SER A 100 -11.11 24.17 -38.72
CA SER A 100 -11.29 25.59 -39.06
C SER A 100 -10.23 26.11 -40.02
N PHE A 101 -8.99 25.61 -39.91
CA PHE A 101 -7.90 25.98 -40.82
C PHE A 101 -8.10 25.42 -42.23
N LEU A 102 -8.54 24.15 -42.33
CA LEU A 102 -8.86 23.52 -43.62
C LEU A 102 -9.99 24.26 -44.34
N SER A 103 -11.06 24.62 -43.62
CA SER A 103 -12.17 25.36 -44.23
C SER A 103 -11.75 26.76 -44.72
N LEU A 104 -10.84 27.44 -44.00
CA LEU A 104 -10.30 28.73 -44.44
C LEU A 104 -9.49 28.58 -45.74
N MET A 105 -8.66 27.55 -45.85
CA MET A 105 -7.92 27.25 -47.08
C MET A 105 -8.85 26.98 -48.27
N GLU A 106 -9.94 26.25 -48.05
CA GLU A 106 -10.94 25.97 -49.08
C GLU A 106 -11.64 27.25 -49.57
N ILE A 107 -11.97 28.18 -48.66
CA ILE A 107 -12.52 29.48 -49.01
C ILE A 107 -11.53 30.29 -49.88
N VAL A 108 -10.24 30.27 -49.53
CA VAL A 108 -9.20 30.96 -50.32
C VAL A 108 -9.10 30.37 -51.72
N GLU A 109 -9.13 29.04 -51.85
CA GLU A 109 -9.13 28.37 -53.16
C GLU A 109 -10.37 28.74 -54.00
N MET A 110 -11.54 28.78 -53.37
CA MET A 110 -12.78 29.18 -54.04
C MET A 110 -12.71 30.62 -54.59
N ILE A 111 -12.20 31.56 -53.79
CA ILE A 111 -12.00 32.95 -54.22
C ILE A 111 -11.02 33.02 -55.40
N TYR A 112 -9.90 32.29 -55.33
CA TYR A 112 -8.92 32.24 -56.41
C TYR A 112 -9.53 31.72 -57.72
N ARG A 113 -10.31 30.64 -57.66
CA ARG A 113 -11.02 30.07 -58.82
C ARG A 113 -12.03 31.06 -59.41
N LEU A 114 -12.79 31.77 -58.56
CA LEU A 114 -13.75 32.79 -58.99
C LEU A 114 -13.09 33.96 -59.70
N VAL A 115 -12.03 34.53 -59.12
CA VAL A 115 -11.27 35.64 -59.72
C VAL A 115 -10.70 35.22 -61.08
N ARG A 116 -10.07 34.04 -61.15
CA ARG A 116 -9.55 33.50 -62.43
C ARG A 116 -10.65 33.31 -63.48
N SER A 117 -11.83 32.84 -63.08
CA SER A 117 -12.96 32.67 -64.00
C SER A 117 -13.48 34.02 -64.53
N GLN A 118 -13.56 35.04 -63.67
CA GLN A 118 -13.99 36.39 -64.07
C GLN A 118 -12.99 37.04 -65.05
N PHE A 119 -11.68 36.85 -64.83
CA PHE A 119 -10.65 37.33 -65.76
C PHE A 119 -10.61 36.58 -67.10
N LYS A 120 -11.12 35.34 -67.16
CA LYS A 120 -11.20 34.55 -68.40
C LYS A 120 -12.48 34.85 -69.21
N ASN A 121 -13.49 35.45 -68.58
CA ASN A 121 -14.77 35.84 -69.21
C ASN A 121 -14.80 37.31 -69.69
N LYS A 122 -13.67 38.00 -69.61
CA LYS A 122 -13.37 39.28 -70.27
C LYS A 122 -12.35 39.03 -71.38
#